data_AF-A0AAV3X194-F1
#
_entry.id   AF-A0AAV3X194-F1
#
_cell.length_a   1.000
_cell.length_b   1.000
_cell.length_c   1.000
_cell.angle_alpha   90.00
_cell.angle_beta   90.00
_cell.angle_gamma   90.00
#
_symmetry.space_group_name_H-M   'P 1'
#
loop_
_entity.id
_entity.type
_entity.pdbx_description
1 polymer ?
#
loop_
_entity_poly.entity_id
_entity_poly.type
_entity_poly.pdbx_seq_one_letter_code
_entity_poly.pdbx_strand_id
1 'polypeptide(L)'
;MNTEQKTTTTLSTSADDRLRFLQQIPIFQEIENRNFLPQLAAHLEEEIFPANHTIFNKGESGNLLYILLYGRVQVHIDTFPLVQLEKGAYFGEMALFDSNVRSASVTTLSECKCLTLTRQQIHQAIKENPAIAINMIRVLVSRVRKLNRLFGASEDLFYFMLKEKLS
;
A
#
# COMPACT_ATOMS: atom_id res chain seq x y z
N MET A 1 -25.39 -37.37 -11.40
CA MET A 1 -26.02 -36.26 -10.64
C MET A 1 -25.11 -35.05 -10.84
N ASN A 2 -25.49 -34.19 -11.79
CA ASN A 2 -24.79 -32.95 -12.12
C ASN A 2 -25.07 -31.88 -11.06
N THR A 3 -24.05 -31.11 -10.74
CA THR A 3 -24.09 -29.68 -10.36
C THR A 3 -22.64 -29.20 -10.49
N GLU A 4 -22.16 -28.84 -11.67
CA GLU A 4 -22.20 -27.48 -12.26
C GLU A 4 -21.63 -26.38 -11.34
N GLN A 5 -20.35 -26.08 -11.61
CA GLN A 5 -19.80 -24.75 -11.92
C GLN A 5 -20.33 -23.52 -11.16
N LYS A 6 -19.43 -22.84 -10.45
CA LYS A 6 -19.43 -21.37 -10.41
C LYS A 6 -18.02 -20.82 -10.47
N THR A 7 -17.53 -20.73 -11.71
CA THR A 7 -16.34 -19.99 -12.12
C THR A 7 -16.67 -18.50 -11.99
N THR A 8 -16.16 -17.84 -10.94
CA THR A 8 -16.19 -16.38 -10.87
C THR A 8 -15.08 -15.86 -11.77
N THR A 9 -15.44 -15.53 -13.01
CA THR A 9 -14.58 -14.89 -14.00
C THR A 9 -14.28 -13.46 -13.56
N THR A 10 -13.20 -13.25 -12.81
CA THR A 10 -12.74 -11.89 -12.51
C THR A 10 -11.94 -11.37 -13.70
N LEU A 11 -12.47 -10.35 -14.38
CA LEU A 11 -11.77 -9.67 -15.47
C LEU A 11 -10.42 -9.15 -14.96
N SER A 12 -9.34 -9.75 -15.46
CA SER A 12 -7.98 -9.23 -15.30
C SER A 12 -7.90 -7.85 -15.94
N THR A 13 -7.27 -6.91 -15.25
CA THR A 13 -7.06 -5.55 -15.75
C THR A 13 -6.08 -5.63 -16.92
N SER A 14 -6.38 -4.97 -18.05
CA SER A 14 -5.46 -5.01 -19.19
C SER A 14 -4.12 -4.36 -18.85
N ALA A 15 -3.04 -4.72 -19.56
CA ALA A 15 -1.73 -4.10 -19.36
C ALA A 15 -1.78 -2.57 -19.59
N ASP A 16 -2.60 -2.11 -20.55
CA ASP A 16 -2.80 -0.69 -20.83
C ASP A 16 -3.53 0.03 -19.69
N ASP A 17 -4.54 -0.61 -19.09
CA ASP A 17 -5.24 -0.07 -17.93
C ASP A 17 -4.32 0.00 -16.70
N ARG A 18 -3.49 -1.04 -16.49
CA ARG A 18 -2.46 -1.04 -15.45
C ARG A 18 -1.47 0.10 -15.68
N LEU A 19 -0.99 0.28 -16.91
CA LEU A 19 -0.08 1.38 -17.26
C LEU A 19 -0.68 2.75 -16.95
N ARG A 20 -1.92 3.02 -17.41
CA ARG A 20 -2.62 4.28 -17.13
C ARG A 20 -2.78 4.53 -15.64
N PHE A 21 -3.04 3.47 -14.88
CA PHE A 21 -3.15 3.55 -13.43
C PHE A 21 -1.80 3.84 -12.76
N LEU A 22 -0.72 3.13 -13.13
CA LEU A 22 0.62 3.35 -12.58
C LEU A 22 1.11 4.78 -12.81
N GLN A 23 0.78 5.37 -13.96
CA GLN A 23 1.08 6.77 -14.29
C GLN A 23 0.43 7.79 -13.35
N GLN A 24 -0.58 7.41 -12.56
CA GLN A 24 -1.23 8.27 -11.58
C GLN A 24 -0.63 8.13 -10.17
N ILE A 25 0.20 7.12 -9.94
CA ILE A 25 0.73 6.83 -8.60
C ILE A 25 1.94 7.72 -8.32
N PRO A 26 2.01 8.38 -7.15
CA PRO A 26 3.11 9.28 -6.80
C PRO A 26 4.50 8.64 -6.88
N ILE A 27 4.63 7.35 -6.54
CA ILE A 27 5.91 6.62 -6.57
C ILE A 27 6.50 6.53 -7.98
N PHE A 28 5.66 6.57 -9.01
CA PHE A 28 6.04 6.40 -10.42
C PHE A 28 6.04 7.72 -11.22
N GLN A 29 5.98 8.87 -10.54
CA GLN A 29 6.14 10.17 -11.20
C GLN A 29 7.62 10.43 -11.55
N GLU A 30 7.87 11.33 -12.50
CA GLU A 30 9.24 11.76 -12.87
C GLU A 30 10.15 10.63 -13.38
N ILE A 31 9.58 9.53 -13.90
CA ILE A 31 10.34 8.43 -14.51
C ILE A 31 10.84 8.83 -15.90
N GLU A 32 12.16 9.03 -16.02
CA GLU A 32 12.83 9.37 -17.28
C GLU A 32 12.71 8.28 -18.36
N ASN A 33 12.83 7.00 -17.98
CA ASN A 33 12.74 5.89 -18.93
C ASN A 33 11.28 5.61 -19.30
N ARG A 34 10.85 6.11 -20.47
CA ARG A 34 9.47 5.95 -20.96
C ARG A 34 9.03 4.49 -21.18
N ASN A 35 9.97 3.56 -21.36
CA ASN A 35 9.67 2.15 -21.57
C ASN A 35 9.51 1.37 -20.25
N PHE A 36 9.97 1.94 -19.14
CA PHE A 36 9.97 1.25 -17.85
C PHE A 36 8.55 0.94 -17.36
N LEU A 37 7.64 1.93 -17.33
CA LEU A 37 6.28 1.70 -16.84
C LEU A 37 5.47 0.72 -17.69
N PRO A 38 5.52 0.77 -19.04
CA PRO A 38 4.92 -0.28 -19.87
C PRO A 38 5.45 -1.67 -19.55
N GLN A 39 6.77 -1.81 -19.39
CA GLN A 39 7.39 -3.09 -19.02
C GLN A 39 6.94 -3.55 -17.64
N LEU A 40 6.96 -2.67 -16.64
CA LEU A 40 6.49 -2.98 -15.30
C LEU A 40 5.02 -3.43 -15.34
N ALA A 41 4.13 -2.66 -15.97
CA ALA A 41 2.70 -2.96 -16.10
C ALA A 41 2.42 -4.33 -16.72
N ALA A 42 3.27 -4.80 -17.63
CA ALA A 42 3.14 -6.12 -18.26
C ALA A 42 3.46 -7.28 -17.30
N HIS A 43 4.27 -7.05 -16.26
CA HIS A 43 4.78 -8.08 -15.33
C HIS A 43 4.20 -7.98 -13.91
N LEU A 44 3.21 -7.10 -13.68
CA LEU A 44 2.51 -7.02 -12.40
C LEU A 44 1.43 -8.10 -12.31
N GLU A 45 1.37 -8.75 -11.16
CA GLU A 45 0.32 -9.70 -10.83
C GLU A 45 -0.82 -9.00 -10.10
N GLU A 46 -2.04 -9.49 -10.31
CA GLU A 46 -3.25 -9.00 -9.65
C GLU A 46 -3.66 -9.97 -8.54
N GLU A 47 -3.85 -9.45 -7.34
CA GLU A 47 -4.41 -10.20 -6.21
C GLU A 47 -5.73 -9.56 -5.76
N ILE A 48 -6.73 -10.40 -5.52
CA ILE A 48 -8.06 -9.97 -5.09
C ILE A 48 -8.31 -10.54 -3.69
N PHE A 49 -8.72 -9.65 -2.80
CA PHE A 49 -8.99 -9.97 -1.41
C PHE A 49 -10.45 -9.63 -1.09
N PRO A 50 -11.23 -10.54 -0.49
CA PRO A 50 -12.59 -10.22 -0.05
C PRO A 50 -12.55 -9.19 1.09
N ALA A 51 -13.70 -8.61 1.44
CA ALA A 51 -13.82 -7.74 2.61
C ALA A 51 -13.48 -8.50 3.90
N ASN A 52 -12.95 -7.79 4.92
CA ASN A 52 -12.54 -8.33 6.21
C ASN A 52 -11.46 -9.43 6.14
N HIS A 53 -10.62 -9.40 5.10
CA HIS A 53 -9.52 -10.31 4.88
C HIS A 53 -8.19 -9.69 5.35
N THR A 54 -7.43 -10.42 6.15
CA THR A 54 -6.07 -10.00 6.52
C THR A 54 -5.09 -10.38 5.43
N ILE A 55 -4.55 -9.38 4.74
CA ILE A 55 -3.57 -9.56 3.65
C ILE A 55 -2.23 -10.05 4.22
N PHE A 56 -1.81 -9.50 5.36
CA PHE A 56 -0.67 -9.99 6.14
C PHE A 56 -0.75 -9.48 7.58
N ASN A 57 -0.08 -10.19 8.50
CA ASN A 57 0.08 -9.77 9.88
C ASN A 57 1.44 -9.11 10.14
N LYS A 58 1.48 -8.23 11.13
CA LYS A 58 2.72 -7.74 11.74
C LYS A 58 3.59 -8.92 12.18
N GLY A 59 4.89 -8.84 11.93
CA GLY A 59 5.86 -9.87 12.30
C GLY A 59 6.03 -10.98 11.24
N GLU A 60 5.15 -11.06 10.24
CA GLU A 60 5.32 -11.99 9.14
C GLU A 60 6.46 -11.57 8.22
N SER A 61 7.08 -12.56 7.55
CA SER A 61 8.01 -12.29 6.47
C SER A 61 7.25 -11.75 5.25
N GLY A 62 7.79 -10.74 4.58
CA GLY A 62 7.15 -10.06 3.47
C GLY A 62 8.14 -9.61 2.40
N ASN A 63 7.93 -10.06 1.18
CA ASN A 63 8.74 -9.71 0.00
C ASN A 63 7.93 -8.99 -1.10
N LEU A 64 6.65 -8.71 -0.84
CA LEU A 64 5.74 -8.03 -1.77
C LEU A 64 5.37 -6.63 -1.26
N LEU A 65 5.35 -5.68 -2.20
CA LEU A 65 4.67 -4.39 -2.13
C LEU A 65 3.31 -4.52 -2.82
N TYR A 66 2.28 -3.92 -2.24
CA TYR A 66 0.94 -3.91 -2.83
C TYR A 66 0.55 -2.49 -3.24
N ILE A 67 0.00 -2.34 -4.45
CA ILE A 67 -0.61 -1.10 -4.94
C ILE A 67 -2.10 -1.31 -5.08
N LEU A 68 -2.91 -0.53 -4.36
CA LEU A 68 -4.35 -0.72 -4.27
C LEU A 68 -5.06 -0.13 -5.51
N LEU A 69 -5.52 -0.99 -6.44
CA LEU A 69 -6.31 -0.58 -7.61
C LEU A 69 -7.72 -0.15 -7.25
N TYR A 70 -8.28 -0.85 -6.28
CA TYR A 70 -9.68 -0.76 -5.92
C TYR A 70 -9.86 -1.26 -4.48
N GLY A 71 -10.84 -0.68 -3.79
CA GLY A 71 -11.18 -1.03 -2.41
C GLY A 71 -10.51 -0.14 -1.37
N ARG A 72 -10.62 -0.57 -0.11
CA ARG A 72 -10.07 0.13 1.06
C ARG A 72 -9.47 -0.88 2.03
N VAL A 73 -8.32 -0.53 2.60
CA VAL A 73 -7.65 -1.34 3.63
C VAL A 73 -7.35 -0.52 4.87
N GLN A 74 -7.29 -1.19 6.01
CA GLN A 74 -6.84 -0.64 7.29
C GLN A 74 -5.46 -1.18 7.60
N VAL A 75 -4.50 -0.28 7.81
CA VAL A 75 -3.20 -0.60 8.41
C VAL A 75 -3.33 -0.44 9.93
N HIS A 76 -2.87 -1.42 10.69
CA HIS A 76 -3.03 -1.43 12.15
C HIS A 76 -1.90 -2.19 12.86
N ILE A 77 -1.71 -1.90 14.15
CA ILE A 77 -0.87 -2.68 15.06
C ILE A 77 -1.80 -3.23 16.15
N ASP A 78 -1.92 -4.55 16.21
CA ASP A 78 -2.85 -5.24 17.10
C ASP A 78 -4.28 -4.73 16.91
N THR A 79 -4.85 -4.02 17.89
CA THR A 79 -6.19 -3.41 17.77
C THR A 79 -6.15 -1.92 17.43
N PHE A 80 -4.96 -1.32 17.29
CA PHE A 80 -4.80 0.12 17.09
C PHE A 80 -4.74 0.48 15.60
N PRO A 81 -5.75 1.19 15.06
CA PRO A 81 -5.75 1.61 13.66
C PRO A 81 -4.74 2.74 13.42
N LEU A 82 -3.83 2.54 12.46
CA LEU A 82 -2.83 3.56 12.09
C LEU A 82 -3.34 4.46 10.96
N VAL A 83 -3.81 3.86 9.86
CA VAL A 83 -4.26 4.60 8.68
C VAL A 83 -5.16 3.74 7.80
N GLN A 84 -6.18 4.36 7.21
CA GLN A 84 -6.94 3.77 6.12
C GLN A 84 -6.37 4.21 4.78
N LEU A 85 -6.21 3.24 3.89
CA LEU A 85 -5.68 3.45 2.55
C LEU A 85 -6.76 3.11 1.53
N GLU A 86 -6.86 3.93 0.49
CA GLU A 86 -7.82 3.79 -0.60
C GLU A 86 -7.08 3.66 -1.94
N LYS A 87 -7.84 3.56 -3.03
CA LYS A 87 -7.30 3.47 -4.40
C LYS A 87 -6.15 4.45 -4.64
N GLY A 88 -5.06 3.94 -5.21
CA GLY A 88 -3.85 4.69 -5.53
C GLY A 88 -2.81 4.73 -4.40
N ALA A 89 -3.18 4.29 -3.20
CA ALA A 89 -2.21 4.05 -2.14
C ALA A 89 -1.43 2.75 -2.38
N TYR A 90 -0.29 2.63 -1.72
CA TYR A 90 0.51 1.41 -1.65
C TYR A 90 0.96 1.13 -0.23
N PHE A 91 1.20 -0.14 0.07
CA PHE A 91 1.56 -0.62 1.41
C PHE A 91 2.47 -1.84 1.37
N GLY A 92 3.09 -2.13 2.52
CA GLY A 92 4.03 -3.22 2.67
C GLY A 92 5.47 -2.84 2.35
N GLU A 93 5.73 -1.57 2.00
CA GLU A 93 7.03 -1.09 1.53
C GLU A 93 8.16 -1.26 2.55
N MET A 94 7.85 -1.15 3.85
CA MET A 94 8.86 -1.20 4.92
C MET A 94 9.62 -2.53 4.92
N ALA A 95 8.93 -3.64 4.71
CA ALA A 95 9.55 -4.97 4.70
C ALA A 95 10.58 -5.12 3.57
N LEU A 96 10.38 -4.47 2.42
CA LEU A 96 11.27 -4.62 1.28
C LEU A 96 12.62 -3.91 1.46
N PHE A 97 12.69 -2.87 2.30
CA PHE A 97 13.90 -2.05 2.48
C PHE A 97 14.60 -2.23 3.82
N ASP A 98 13.92 -2.81 4.81
CA ASP A 98 14.49 -3.07 6.13
C ASP A 98 14.81 -4.58 6.30
N SER A 99 14.02 -5.29 7.12
CA SER A 99 14.33 -6.61 7.65
C SER A 99 13.54 -7.76 7.01
N ASN A 100 12.80 -7.52 5.93
CA ASN A 100 11.76 -8.42 5.41
C ASN A 100 10.63 -8.72 6.39
N VAL A 101 10.53 -8.03 7.52
CA VAL A 101 9.46 -8.24 8.50
C VAL A 101 8.38 -7.17 8.32
N ARG A 102 7.11 -7.59 8.33
CA ARG A 102 5.96 -6.68 8.29
C ARG A 102 5.89 -5.86 9.58
N SER A 103 5.98 -4.53 9.47
CA SER A 103 5.94 -3.60 10.60
C SER A 103 4.55 -3.40 11.21
N ALA A 104 3.50 -3.71 10.44
CA ALA A 104 2.10 -3.59 10.81
C ALA A 104 1.28 -4.66 10.08
N SER A 105 0.05 -4.89 10.55
CA SER A 105 -0.94 -5.73 9.88
C SER A 105 -1.76 -4.91 8.88
N VAL A 106 -2.27 -5.57 7.84
CA VAL A 106 -3.18 -4.95 6.88
C VAL A 106 -4.40 -5.84 6.68
N THR A 107 -5.59 -5.27 6.93
CA THR A 107 -6.87 -5.94 6.76
C THR A 107 -7.76 -5.14 5.80
N THR A 108 -8.44 -5.81 4.89
CA THR A 108 -9.38 -5.17 3.96
C THR A 108 -10.65 -4.71 4.67
N LEU A 109 -11.14 -3.52 4.32
CA LEU A 109 -12.42 -2.95 4.78
C LEU A 109 -13.54 -3.14 3.75
N SER A 110 -13.17 -3.41 2.50
CA SER A 110 -14.05 -3.78 1.39
C SER A 110 -13.35 -4.84 0.55
N GLU A 111 -14.03 -5.41 -0.45
CA GLU A 111 -13.32 -6.13 -1.52
C GLU A 111 -12.22 -5.21 -2.09
N CYS A 112 -11.01 -5.77 -2.24
CA CYS A 112 -9.83 -5.06 -2.69
C CYS A 112 -9.20 -5.80 -3.87
N LYS A 113 -8.67 -5.02 -4.81
CA LYS A 113 -7.80 -5.52 -5.87
C LYS A 113 -6.47 -4.79 -5.78
N CYS A 114 -5.38 -5.54 -5.77
CA CYS A 114 -4.02 -5.02 -5.66
C CYS A 114 -3.17 -5.45 -6.86
N LEU A 115 -2.22 -4.60 -7.29
CA LEU A 115 -1.04 -5.08 -8.02
C LEU A 115 0.06 -5.40 -7.03
N THR A 116 0.81 -6.46 -7.30
CA THR A 116 1.95 -6.85 -6.48
C THR A 116 3.27 -6.59 -7.19
N LEU A 117 4.23 -6.05 -6.44
CA LEU A 117 5.62 -5.92 -6.85
C LEU A 117 6.49 -6.68 -5.88
N THR A 118 7.34 -7.56 -6.41
CA THR A 118 8.36 -8.24 -5.63
C THR A 118 9.49 -7.29 -5.24
N ARG A 119 10.23 -7.67 -4.19
CA ARG A 119 11.47 -6.99 -3.79
C ARG A 119 12.45 -6.87 -4.94
N GLN A 120 12.63 -7.92 -5.73
CA GLN A 120 13.52 -7.87 -6.87
C GLN A 120 13.07 -6.84 -7.91
N GLN A 121 11.78 -6.81 -8.24
CA GLN A 121 11.21 -5.85 -9.20
C GLN A 121 11.39 -4.40 -8.73
N ILE A 122 11.09 -4.08 -7.46
CA ILE A 122 11.26 -2.70 -6.97
C ILE A 122 12.73 -2.28 -6.86
N HIS A 123 13.62 -3.19 -6.47
CA HIS A 123 15.05 -2.89 -6.43
C HIS A 123 15.62 -2.67 -7.84
N GLN A 124 15.19 -3.46 -8.81
CA GLN A 124 15.57 -3.26 -10.21
C GLN A 124 15.02 -1.95 -10.76
N ALA A 125 13.76 -1.64 -10.45
CA ALA A 125 13.11 -0.37 -10.80
C ALA A 125 13.91 0.84 -10.29
N ILE A 126 14.37 0.80 -9.04
CA ILE A 126 15.18 1.88 -8.45
C ILE A 126 16.55 2.01 -9.13
N LYS A 127 17.18 0.89 -9.51
CA LYS A 127 18.47 0.91 -10.22
C LYS A 127 18.34 1.56 -11.60
N GLU A 128 17.26 1.25 -12.31
CA GLU A 128 16.98 1.81 -13.64
C GLU A 128 16.44 3.24 -13.58
N ASN A 129 15.74 3.58 -12.51
CA ASN A 129 15.13 4.89 -12.32
C ASN A 129 15.22 5.36 -10.85
N PRO A 130 16.32 6.05 -10.48
CA PRO A 130 16.53 6.52 -9.11
C PRO A 130 15.45 7.47 -8.57
N ALA A 131 14.69 8.14 -9.46
CA ALA A 131 13.58 9.01 -9.06
C ALA A 131 12.51 8.24 -8.25
N ILE A 132 12.35 6.93 -8.49
CA ILE A 132 11.44 6.06 -7.72
C ILE A 132 11.82 6.08 -6.23
N ALA A 133 13.10 5.96 -5.89
CA ALA A 133 13.54 6.01 -4.50
C ALA A 133 13.26 7.38 -3.86
N ILE A 134 13.49 8.47 -4.60
CA ILE A 134 13.19 9.83 -4.14
C ILE A 134 11.68 9.99 -3.89
N ASN A 135 10.83 9.47 -4.77
CA ASN A 135 9.38 9.53 -4.59
C ASN A 135 8.92 8.69 -3.40
N MET A 136 9.52 7.52 -3.15
CA MET A 136 9.25 6.74 -1.94
C MET A 136 9.59 7.54 -0.68
N ILE A 137 10.76 8.18 -0.64
CA ILE A 137 11.18 9.03 0.47
C ILE A 137 10.18 10.18 0.66
N ARG A 138 9.74 10.87 -0.41
CA ARG A 138 8.73 11.94 -0.34
C ARG A 138 7.43 11.44 0.31
N VAL A 139 6.96 10.25 -0.06
CA VAL A 139 5.75 9.65 0.54
C VAL A 139 5.97 9.32 2.01
N LEU A 140 7.10 8.71 2.38
CA LEU A 140 7.43 8.42 3.78
C LEU A 140 7.52 9.70 4.63
N VAL A 141 8.16 10.75 4.10
CA VAL A 141 8.21 12.07 4.75
C VAL A 141 6.80 12.63 4.98
N SER A 142 5.91 12.54 3.99
CA SER A 142 4.51 12.96 4.13
C SER A 142 3.78 12.17 5.22
N ARG A 143 3.98 10.84 5.29
CA ARG A 143 3.42 9.97 6.34
C ARG A 143 3.93 10.35 7.73
N VAL A 144 5.25 10.55 7.89
CA VAL A 144 5.86 10.98 9.18
C VAL A 144 5.30 12.34 9.62
N ARG A 145 5.19 13.32 8.71
CA ARG A 145 4.60 14.63 9.04
C ARG A 145 3.14 14.50 9.48
N LYS A 146 2.36 13.62 8.85
CA LYS A 146 0.97 13.36 9.24
C LYS A 146 0.89 12.73 10.63
N LEU A 147 1.74 11.73 10.91
CA LEU A 147 1.83 11.11 12.24
C LEU A 147 2.22 12.13 13.32
N ASN A 148 3.26 12.94 13.09
CA ASN A 148 3.70 13.96 14.07
C ASN A 148 2.59 14.97 14.39
N ARG A 149 1.77 15.36 13.40
CA ARG A 149 0.60 16.24 13.63
C ARG A 149 -0.47 15.58 14.48
N LEU A 150 -0.74 14.29 14.26
CA LEU A 150 -1.71 13.55 15.07
C LEU A 150 -1.23 13.43 16.53
N PHE A 151 0.03 13.08 16.76
CA PHE A 151 0.59 12.99 18.12
C PHE A 151 0.65 14.35 18.81
N GLY A 152 1.10 15.42 18.12
CA GLY A 152 1.11 16.77 18.69
C GLY A 152 -0.28 17.27 19.08
N ALA A 153 -1.29 17.06 18.23
CA ALA A 153 -2.66 17.43 18.56
C ALA A 153 -3.24 16.61 19.72
N SER A 154 -2.78 15.36 19.90
CA SER A 154 -3.23 14.48 20.98
C SER A 154 -2.71 14.93 22.34
N GLU A 155 -1.46 15.41 22.41
CA GLU A 155 -0.89 15.99 23.63
C GLU A 155 -1.64 17.25 24.04
N ASP A 156 -1.89 18.18 23.11
CA ASP A 156 -2.61 19.42 23.38
C ASP A 156 -4.04 19.16 23.90
N LEU A 157 -4.76 18.21 23.29
CA LEU A 157 -6.10 17.78 23.74
C LEU A 157 -6.07 17.10 25.11
N PHE A 158 -5.07 16.26 25.38
CA PHE A 158 -4.90 15.61 26.68
C PHE A 158 -4.61 16.63 27.78
N TYR A 159 -3.72 17.60 27.54
CA TYR A 159 -3.45 18.70 28.47
C TYR A 159 -4.67 19.58 28.70
N PHE A 160 -5.45 19.87 27.65
CA PHE A 160 -6.70 20.62 27.78
C PHE A 160 -7.74 19.87 28.64
N MET A 161 -7.96 18.58 28.39
CA MET A 161 -8.88 17.74 29.18
C MET A 161 -8.45 17.59 30.64
N LEU A 162 -7.14 17.51 30.92
CA LEU A 162 -6.63 17.48 32.29
C LEU A 162 -6.87 18.81 33.03
N LYS A 163 -6.72 19.95 32.34
CA LYS A 163 -6.99 21.27 32.94
C LYS A 163 -8.47 21.46 33.28
N GLU A 164 -9.41 21.07 32.40
CA GLU A 164 -10.84 21.18 32.70
C GLU A 164 -11.28 20.32 33.89
N LYS A 165 -10.71 19.12 34.07
CA LYS A 165 -11.06 18.24 35.21
C LYS A 165 -10.47 18.67 36.55
N LEU A 166 -9.45 19.52 36.54
CA LEU A 166 -8.77 20.04 37.74
C LEU A 166 -9.24 21.45 38.12
N SER A 167 -10.23 21.99 37.40
CA SER A 167 -10.90 23.27 37.66
C SER A 167 -12.26 23.03 38.32
#